data_AF-A0A261GGR4-F1
#
_entry.id   AF-A0A261GGR4-F1
#
_cell.length_a   1.000
_cell.length_b   1.000
_cell.length_c   1.000
_cell.angle_alpha   90.00
_cell.angle_beta   90.00
_cell.angle_gamma   90.00
#
_symmetry.space_group_name_H-M   'P 1'
#
loop_
_entity.id
_entity.type
_entity.pdbx_description
1 polymer ?
#
loop_
_entity_poly.entity_id
_entity_poly.type
_entity_poly.pdbx_seq_one_letter_code
_entity_poly.pdbx_strand_id
1 'polypeptide(L)'
;MQALINSYQGTLTAVDKWLQPLVMLVVRIFIAYAFFKSGMLKIKDWDSTLFLFQYEYVIPMIPYKVAAVMATIGELLLPVLLAFGFAGRLGALGLLVMTLVIETFVYPGTQEHYYWMSILGLLVVTGPGFLSLDTLIKHRFKKA
;
A
#
# COMPACT_ATOMS: atom_id res chain seq x y z
N MET A 1 -22.40 10.55 35.92
CA MET A 1 -22.47 9.81 34.64
C MET A 1 -22.12 10.69 33.44
N GLN A 2 -22.77 11.85 33.27
CA GLN A 2 -22.51 12.75 32.12
C GLN A 2 -21.04 13.25 32.02
N ALA A 3 -20.40 13.59 33.13
CA ALA A 3 -19.00 14.01 33.14
C ALA A 3 -18.03 12.93 32.65
N LEU A 4 -18.31 11.65 32.95
CA LEU A 4 -17.52 10.51 32.48
C LEU A 4 -17.69 10.30 30.96
N ILE A 5 -18.92 10.44 30.46
CA ILE A 5 -19.21 10.36 29.02
C ILE A 5 -18.49 11.48 28.27
N ASN A 6 -18.53 12.71 28.77
CA ASN A 6 -17.89 13.86 28.14
C ASN A 6 -16.35 13.71 28.13
N SER A 7 -15.76 13.20 29.21
CA SER A 7 -14.31 12.93 29.28
C SER A 7 -13.88 11.82 28.29
N TYR A 8 -14.66 10.74 28.21
CA TYR A 8 -14.45 9.66 27.25
C TYR A 8 -14.53 10.14 25.79
N GLN A 9 -15.57 10.91 25.45
CA GLN A 9 -15.73 11.51 24.11
C GLN A 9 -14.61 12.50 23.76
N GLY A 10 -14.17 13.31 24.74
CA GLY A 10 -13.02 14.20 24.57
C GLY A 10 -11.72 13.45 24.25
N THR A 11 -11.53 12.29 24.86
CA THR A 11 -10.36 11.43 24.61
C THR A 11 -10.42 10.81 23.21
N LEU A 12 -11.57 10.25 22.82
CA LEU A 12 -11.76 9.65 21.49
C LEU A 12 -11.54 10.67 20.36
N THR A 13 -12.10 11.87 20.52
CA THR A 13 -11.92 12.93 19.51
C THR A 13 -10.46 13.38 19.38
N ALA A 14 -9.69 13.37 20.46
CA ALA A 14 -8.24 13.64 20.38
C ALA A 14 -7.50 12.52 19.64
N VAL A 15 -7.85 11.26 19.88
CA VAL A 15 -7.29 10.10 19.16
C VAL A 15 -7.58 10.20 17.66
N ASP A 16 -8.83 10.44 17.29
CA ASP A 16 -9.24 10.54 15.88
C ASP A 16 -8.57 11.72 15.16
N LYS A 17 -8.40 12.84 15.87
CA LYS A 17 -7.81 14.05 15.28
C LYS A 17 -6.30 13.97 15.10
N TRP A 18 -5.59 13.39 16.06
CA TRP A 18 -4.13 13.47 16.11
C TRP A 18 -3.45 12.14 15.84
N LEU A 19 -3.92 11.06 16.46
CA LEU A 19 -3.26 9.76 16.39
C LEU A 19 -3.66 8.99 15.13
N GLN A 20 -4.95 8.97 14.79
CA GLN A 20 -5.44 8.24 13.61
C GLN A 20 -4.72 8.66 12.32
N PRO A 21 -4.54 9.96 11.98
CA PRO A 21 -3.86 10.34 10.75
C PRO A 21 -2.38 9.95 10.72
N LEU A 22 -1.71 9.99 11.88
CA LEU A 22 -0.32 9.56 12.02
C LEU A 22 -0.18 8.05 11.82
N VAL A 23 -1.03 7.25 12.46
CA VAL A 23 -1.05 5.79 12.28
C VAL A 23 -1.31 5.44 10.82
N MET A 24 -2.29 6.09 10.18
CA MET A 24 -2.58 5.88 8.75
C MET A 24 -1.41 6.26 7.84
N LEU A 25 -0.61 7.27 8.20
CA LEU A 25 0.60 7.61 7.47
C LEU A 25 1.70 6.55 7.66
N VAL A 26 1.95 6.14 8.91
CA VAL A 26 2.95 5.11 9.24
C VAL A 26 2.65 3.80 8.52
N VAL A 27 1.40 3.35 8.54
CA VAL A 27 0.97 2.11 7.89
C VAL A 27 1.16 2.19 6.36
N ARG A 28 0.87 3.34 5.74
CA ARG A 28 1.14 3.56 4.31
C ARG A 28 2.62 3.51 3.99
N ILE A 29 3.46 4.19 4.77
CA ILE A 29 4.92 4.19 4.59
C ILE A 29 5.49 2.78 4.79
N PHE A 30 5.01 2.05 5.80
CA PHE A 30 5.44 0.68 6.09
C PHE A 30 5.25 -0.25 4.90
N ILE A 31 4.02 -0.32 4.36
CA ILE A 31 3.74 -1.15 3.18
C ILE A 31 4.47 -0.61 1.95
N ALA A 32 4.47 0.71 1.74
CA ALA A 32 5.14 1.32 0.61
C ALA A 32 6.64 0.98 0.57
N TYR A 33 7.30 1.02 1.73
CA TYR A 33 8.73 0.71 1.84
C TYR A 33 9.03 -0.73 1.43
N ALA A 34 8.23 -1.71 1.85
CA ALA A 34 8.43 -3.11 1.50
C ALA A 34 8.41 -3.32 -0.03
N PHE A 35 7.37 -2.82 -0.71
CA PHE A 35 7.24 -2.95 -2.16
C PHE A 35 8.28 -2.14 -2.91
N PHE A 36 8.55 -0.89 -2.48
CA PHE A 36 9.54 -0.03 -3.14
C PHE A 36 10.95 -0.63 -3.05
N LYS A 37 11.30 -1.19 -1.89
CA LYS A 37 12.58 -1.89 -1.72
C LYS A 37 12.69 -3.10 -2.65
N SER A 38 11.61 -3.88 -2.81
CA SER A 38 11.55 -4.99 -3.78
C SER A 38 11.80 -4.48 -5.21
N GLY A 39 11.10 -3.43 -5.64
CA GLY A 39 11.27 -2.85 -6.97
C GLY A 39 12.68 -2.31 -7.23
N MET A 40 13.30 -1.70 -6.21
CA MET A 40 14.69 -1.24 -6.28
C MET A 40 15.70 -2.38 -6.44
N LEU A 41 15.45 -3.54 -5.84
CA LEU A 41 16.28 -4.73 -6.04
C LEU A 41 16.17 -5.25 -7.48
N LYS A 42 14.97 -5.21 -8.07
CA LYS A 42 14.76 -5.66 -9.45
C LYS A 42 15.52 -4.84 -10.49
N ILE A 43 15.53 -3.51 -10.33
CA ILE A 43 16.29 -2.65 -11.26
C ILE A 43 17.80 -2.69 -11.03
N LYS A 44 18.25 -3.08 -9.83
CA LYS A 44 19.67 -3.17 -9.50
C LYS A 44 20.35 -4.33 -10.23
N ASP A 45 19.64 -5.45 -10.39
CA ASP A 45 20.10 -6.62 -11.12
C ASP A 45 18.96 -7.16 -12.00
N TRP A 46 18.90 -6.62 -13.22
CA TRP A 46 17.82 -6.94 -14.15
C TRP A 46 17.94 -8.36 -14.73
N ASP A 47 19.16 -8.86 -14.93
CA ASP A 47 19.38 -10.20 -15.44
C ASP A 47 18.93 -11.24 -14.40
N SER A 48 19.24 -11.03 -13.12
CA SER A 48 18.71 -11.85 -12.02
C SER A 48 17.18 -11.78 -11.96
N THR A 49 16.60 -10.60 -12.15
CA THR A 49 15.13 -10.44 -12.19
C THR A 49 14.51 -11.25 -13.32
N LEU A 50 15.03 -11.14 -14.54
CA LEU A 50 14.52 -11.90 -15.68
C LEU A 50 14.68 -13.41 -15.46
N PHE A 51 15.79 -13.85 -14.88
CA PHE A 51 16.01 -15.24 -14.52
C PHE A 51 14.94 -15.74 -13.53
N LEU A 52 14.68 -14.98 -12.46
CA LEU A 52 13.64 -15.33 -11.48
C LEU A 52 12.26 -15.40 -12.16
N PHE A 53 11.89 -14.43 -12.98
CA PHE A 53 10.61 -14.46 -13.70
C PHE A 53 10.49 -15.58 -14.73
N GLN A 54 11.60 -16.07 -15.26
CA GLN A 54 11.61 -17.14 -16.24
C GLN A 54 11.51 -18.52 -15.59
N TYR A 55 12.19 -18.72 -14.46
CA TYR A 55 12.38 -20.05 -13.89
C TYR A 55 11.69 -20.27 -12.53
N GLU A 56 11.47 -19.22 -11.75
CA GLU A 56 10.90 -19.30 -10.39
C GLU A 56 9.49 -18.71 -10.31
N TYR A 57 9.30 -17.47 -10.79
CA TYR A 57 8.04 -16.73 -10.71
C TYR A 57 7.16 -17.01 -11.92
N VAL A 58 6.67 -18.25 -12.01
CA VAL A 58 5.87 -18.70 -13.14
C VAL A 58 4.45 -18.11 -13.06
N ILE A 59 4.28 -16.92 -13.65
CA ILE A 59 2.97 -16.28 -13.80
C ILE A 59 2.27 -16.87 -15.04
N PRO A 60 1.12 -17.53 -14.88
CA PRO A 60 0.42 -18.12 -16.02
C PRO A 60 -0.08 -17.05 -16.99
N MET A 61 -0.17 -17.40 -18.27
CA MET A 61 -0.74 -16.55 -19.33
C MET A 61 0.00 -15.25 -19.65
N ILE A 62 1.15 -14.97 -19.02
CA ILE A 62 1.93 -13.74 -19.24
C ILE A 62 3.38 -14.10 -19.57
N PRO A 63 3.96 -13.59 -20.68
CA PRO A 63 5.38 -13.78 -20.95
C PRO A 63 6.25 -13.21 -19.83
N TYR A 64 7.25 -13.98 -19.37
CA TYR A 64 8.08 -13.62 -18.21
C TYR A 64 8.69 -12.21 -18.28
N LYS A 65 9.12 -11.76 -19.47
CA LYS A 65 9.67 -10.39 -19.66
C LYS A 65 8.63 -9.32 -19.37
N VAL A 66 7.38 -9.54 -19.80
CA VAL A 66 6.27 -8.60 -19.57
C VAL A 66 5.89 -8.61 -18.09
N ALA A 67 5.80 -9.80 -17.48
CA ALA A 67 5.56 -9.96 -16.05
C ALA A 67 6.62 -9.23 -15.20
N ALA A 68 7.91 -9.39 -15.53
CA ALA A 68 9.01 -8.72 -14.83
C ALA A 68 8.88 -7.19 -14.90
N VAL A 69 8.61 -6.63 -16.08
CA VAL A 69 8.45 -5.19 -16.28
C VAL A 69 7.23 -4.67 -15.52
N MET A 70 6.07 -5.33 -15.64
CA MET A 70 4.84 -4.92 -14.96
C MET A 70 5.00 -4.94 -13.43
N ALA A 71 5.59 -6.03 -12.89
CA ALA A 71 5.84 -6.15 -11.46
C ALA A 71 6.80 -5.06 -10.96
N THR A 72 7.86 -4.78 -11.71
CA THR A 72 8.84 -3.74 -11.36
C THR A 72 8.22 -2.34 -11.39
N ILE A 73 7.45 -2.00 -12.43
CA ILE A 73 6.74 -0.72 -12.50
C ILE A 73 5.74 -0.61 -11.35
N GLY A 74 4.96 -1.67 -11.08
CA GLY A 74 4.00 -1.70 -9.99
C GLY A 74 4.66 -1.47 -8.62
N GLU A 75 5.77 -2.16 -8.36
CA GLU A 75 6.56 -2.05 -7.13
C GLU A 75 7.29 -0.72 -6.96
N LEU A 76 7.50 0.07 -8.02
CA LEU A 76 8.11 1.38 -7.92
C LEU A 76 7.07 2.50 -7.86
N LEU A 77 5.99 2.39 -8.63
CA LEU A 77 4.98 3.44 -8.78
C LEU A 77 3.92 3.39 -7.68
N LEU A 78 3.24 2.26 -7.51
CA LEU A 78 2.12 2.12 -6.58
C LEU A 78 2.47 2.42 -5.11
N PRO A 79 3.63 1.98 -4.57
CA PRO A 79 3.97 2.33 -3.19
C PRO A 79 4.27 3.81 -3.01
N VAL A 80 4.82 4.50 -4.03
CA VAL A 80 5.02 5.95 -3.98
C VAL A 80 3.67 6.68 -3.93
N LEU A 81 2.72 6.28 -4.79
CA LEU A 81 1.34 6.79 -4.76
C LEU A 81 0.69 6.58 -3.38
N LEU A 82 0.83 5.37 -2.83
CA LEU A 82 0.29 5.03 -1.51
C LEU A 82 0.93 5.87 -0.40
N ALA A 83 2.26 5.97 -0.36
CA ALA A 83 2.99 6.70 0.67
C ALA A 83 2.56 8.17 0.75
N PHE A 84 2.50 8.86 -0.39
CA PHE A 84 2.01 10.24 -0.44
C PHE A 84 0.49 10.35 -0.28
N GLY A 85 -0.25 9.23 -0.43
CA GLY A 85 -1.70 9.22 -0.44
C GLY A 85 -2.27 10.01 -1.61
N PHE A 86 -1.61 9.95 -2.77
CA PHE A 86 -2.12 10.47 -4.03
C PHE A 86 -2.77 9.30 -4.80
N ALA A 87 -4.06 9.43 -5.10
CA ALA A 87 -4.89 8.31 -5.51
C ALA A 87 -4.76 7.11 -4.55
N GLY A 88 -4.77 7.38 -3.23
CA GLY A 88 -4.31 6.41 -2.23
C GLY A 88 -5.11 5.11 -2.18
N ARG A 89 -6.41 5.15 -2.50
CA ARG A 89 -7.23 3.93 -2.65
C ARG A 89 -6.81 3.08 -3.85
N LEU A 90 -6.43 3.71 -4.96
CA LEU A 90 -5.95 3.01 -6.15
C LEU A 90 -4.56 2.43 -5.90
N GLY A 91 -3.67 3.16 -5.22
CA GLY A 91 -2.37 2.63 -4.79
C GLY A 91 -2.52 1.41 -3.88
N ALA A 92 -3.40 1.49 -2.88
CA ALA A 92 -3.69 0.37 -1.98
C ALA A 92 -4.30 -0.83 -2.71
N LEU A 93 -5.27 -0.59 -3.62
CA LEU A 93 -5.90 -1.66 -4.39
C LEU A 93 -4.91 -2.34 -5.35
N GLY A 94 -4.08 -1.56 -6.05
CA GLY A 94 -3.05 -2.09 -6.93
C GLY A 94 -2.05 -2.96 -6.18
N LEU A 95 -1.59 -2.50 -5.02
CA LEU A 95 -0.70 -3.28 -4.15
C LEU A 95 -1.40 -4.52 -3.59
N LEU A 96 -2.71 -4.46 -3.28
CA LEU A 96 -3.47 -5.62 -2.82
C LEU A 96 -3.53 -6.71 -3.90
N VAL A 97 -3.81 -6.33 -5.15
CA VAL A 97 -3.81 -7.25 -6.29
C VAL A 97 -2.42 -7.82 -6.53
N MET A 98 -1.37 -7.01 -6.42
CA MET A 98 0.01 -7.49 -6.49
C MET A 98 0.31 -8.53 -5.40
N THR A 99 -0.03 -8.26 -4.15
CA THR A 99 0.16 -9.21 -3.05
C THR A 99 -0.59 -10.52 -3.30
N LEU A 100 -1.82 -10.45 -3.84
CA LEU A 100 -2.59 -11.64 -4.21
C LEU A 100 -1.87 -12.45 -5.29
N VAL A 101 -1.37 -11.81 -6.36
CA VAL A 101 -0.61 -12.48 -7.42
C VAL A 101 0.66 -13.14 -6.87
N ILE A 102 1.38 -12.45 -5.98
CA ILE A 102 2.59 -12.97 -5.34
C ILE A 102 2.24 -14.19 -4.46
N GLU A 103 1.21 -14.09 -3.63
CA GLU A 103 0.74 -15.18 -2.77
C GLU A 103 0.24 -16.39 -3.59
N THR A 104 -0.37 -16.18 -4.75
CA THR A 104 -0.90 -17.30 -5.56
C THR A 104 0.14 -17.97 -6.44
N PHE A 105 1.09 -17.22 -7.00
CA PHE A 105 1.97 -17.71 -8.08
C PHE A 105 3.46 -17.68 -7.77
N VAL A 106 3.89 -16.98 -6.72
CA VAL A 106 5.31 -16.71 -6.47
C VAL A 106 5.76 -17.29 -5.14
N TYR A 107 5.19 -16.84 -4.04
CA TYR A 107 5.53 -17.31 -2.69
C TYR A 107 4.26 -17.57 -1.87
N PRO A 108 3.61 -18.74 -2.05
CA PRO A 108 2.39 -19.08 -1.32
C PRO A 108 2.65 -19.43 0.14
N GLY A 109 1.67 -19.13 0.99
CA GLY A 109 1.63 -19.55 2.39
C GLY A 109 2.44 -18.67 3.35
N THR A 110 2.85 -17.47 2.93
CA THR A 110 3.63 -16.60 3.81
C THR A 110 2.71 -15.74 4.67
N GLN A 111 2.92 -15.74 5.99
CA GLN A 111 2.10 -14.96 6.93
C GLN A 111 2.15 -13.45 6.63
N GLU A 112 3.28 -12.98 6.12
CA GLU A 112 3.52 -11.57 5.78
C GLU A 112 2.52 -11.07 4.72
N HIS A 113 2.22 -11.87 3.69
CA HIS A 113 1.24 -11.49 2.68
C HIS A 113 -0.17 -11.31 3.27
N TYR A 114 -0.60 -12.16 4.21
CA TYR A 114 -1.90 -11.99 4.87
C TYR A 114 -1.96 -10.71 5.72
N TYR A 115 -0.87 -10.33 6.38
CA TYR A 115 -0.79 -9.07 7.11
C TYR A 115 -0.85 -7.87 6.18
N TRP A 116 -0.08 -7.90 5.09
CA TRP A 116 -0.11 -6.84 4.08
C TRP A 116 -1.47 -6.72 3.42
N MET A 117 -2.10 -7.83 3.03
CA MET A 117 -3.45 -7.84 2.45
C MET A 117 -4.49 -7.26 3.41
N SER A 118 -4.41 -7.58 4.70
CA SER A 118 -5.32 -7.02 5.72
C SER A 118 -5.16 -5.50 5.84
N ILE A 119 -3.91 -5.03 5.89
CA ILE A 119 -3.59 -3.60 5.95
C ILE A 119 -4.06 -2.88 4.67
N LEU A 120 -3.74 -3.42 3.50
CA LEU A 120 -4.11 -2.85 2.21
C LEU A 120 -5.63 -2.83 2.03
N GLY A 121 -6.32 -3.90 2.42
CA GLY A 121 -7.78 -3.96 2.45
C GLY A 121 -8.39 -2.87 3.34
N LEU A 122 -7.84 -2.67 4.54
CA LEU A 122 -8.25 -1.58 5.42
C LEU A 122 -8.07 -0.22 4.74
N LEU A 123 -6.93 0.03 4.08
CA LEU A 123 -6.66 1.28 3.37
C LEU A 123 -7.57 1.47 2.14
N VAL A 124 -7.96 0.40 1.45
CA VAL A 124 -8.94 0.44 0.35
C VAL A 124 -10.31 0.88 0.87
N VAL A 125 -10.76 0.32 1.99
CA VAL A 125 -12.08 0.60 2.58
C VAL A 125 -12.13 1.99 3.22
N THR A 126 -11.16 2.31 4.06
CA THR A 126 -11.12 3.56 4.85
C THR A 126 -10.58 4.74 4.05
N GLY A 127 -9.73 4.50 3.06
CA GLY A 127 -9.02 5.52 2.30
C GLY A 127 -7.71 5.96 2.96
N PRO A 128 -6.95 6.88 2.34
CA PRO A 128 -5.59 7.21 2.77
C PRO A 128 -5.48 8.11 4.02
N GLY A 129 -6.59 8.46 4.66
CA GLY A 129 -6.62 9.31 5.87
C GLY A 129 -6.39 10.81 5.60
N PHE A 130 -6.46 11.61 6.67
CA PHE A 130 -6.39 13.08 6.57
C PHE A 130 -5.04 13.62 6.08
N LEU A 131 -3.93 12.99 6.47
CA LEU A 131 -2.57 13.33 6.03
C LEU A 131 -2.26 12.72 4.65
N SER A 132 -3.15 12.92 3.68
CA SER A 132 -2.98 12.45 2.30
C SER A 132 -3.07 13.61 1.32
N LEU A 133 -2.32 13.52 0.22
CA LEU A 133 -2.42 14.50 -0.87
C LEU A 133 -3.85 14.57 -1.43
N ASP A 134 -4.56 13.45 -1.50
CA ASP A 134 -5.98 13.41 -1.90
C ASP A 134 -6.84 14.34 -1.03
N THR A 135 -6.61 14.33 0.29
CA THR A 135 -7.36 15.17 1.23
C THR A 135 -6.95 16.63 1.12
N LEU A 136 -5.65 16.92 0.97
CA LEU A 136 -5.15 18.28 0.79
C LEU A 136 -5.70 18.93 -0.48
N ILE A 137 -5.71 18.18 -1.58
CA ILE A 137 -6.26 18.61 -2.88
C ILE A 137 -7.75 18.94 -2.73
N LYS A 138 -8.54 18.02 -2.15
CA LYS A 138 -9.98 18.26 -1.91
C LYS A 138 -10.26 19.50 -1.07
N HIS A 139 -9.46 19.77 -0.04
CA HIS A 139 -9.62 20.97 0.79
C HIS A 139 -9.25 22.26 0.05
N ARG A 140 -8.26 22.21 -0.84
CA ARG A 140 -7.86 23.37 -1.65
C ARG A 140 -8.92 23.73 -2.71
N PHE A 141 -9.52 22.73 -3.37
CA PHE A 141 -10.56 22.95 -4.36
C PHE A 141 -11.94 23.31 -3.77
N LYS A 142 -12.22 22.97 -2.51
CA LYS A 142 -13.43 23.44 -1.81
C LYS A 142 -13.35 24.90 -1.34
N LYS A 143 -12.15 25.50 -1.33
CA LYS A 143 -11.90 26.88 -0.88
C LYS A 143 -11.74 27.88 -2.03
N ALA A 144 -11.71 27.41 -3.28
CA ALA A 144 -11.68 28.23 -4.49
C ALA A 144 -13.09 28.32 -5.08
#